data_AF-A0A316H9W0-F1
#
_entry.id   AF-A0A316H9W0-F1
#
_cell.length_a   1.000
_cell.length_b   1.000
_cell.length_c   1.000
_cell.angle_alpha   90.00
_cell.angle_beta   90.00
_cell.angle_gamma   90.00
#
_symmetry.space_group_name_H-M   'P 1'
#
loop_
_entity.id
_entity.type
_entity.pdbx_description
1 polymer ?
#
loop_
_entity_poly.entity_id
_entity_poly.type
_entity_poly.pdbx_seq_one_letter_code
_entity_poly.pdbx_strand_id
1 'polypeptide(L)' 'METELLKLLLPSNLVEQFELIRIEQQTDGYHLYLDQRNRPPGEYEGHKLESKGFVDQVTLRDFPLRGKAC' A
#
# COMPACT_ATOMS: atom_id res chain seq x y z
N MET A 1 1.77 12.01 11.24
CA MET A 1 0.77 11.46 12.19
C MET A 1 -0.17 10.46 11.50
N GLU A 2 -0.53 10.66 10.23
CA GLU A 2 -1.43 9.76 9.48
C GLU A 2 -0.81 8.40 9.10
N THR A 3 0.50 8.33 8.87
CA THR A 3 1.23 7.10 8.52
C THR A 3 1.26 6.05 9.63
N GLU A 4 1.29 6.47 10.90
CA GLU A 4 1.31 5.54 12.04
C GLU A 4 -0.04 4.85 12.22
N LEU A 5 -1.14 5.51 11.89
CA LEU A 5 -2.47 4.91 11.92
C LEU A 5 -2.64 3.88 10.79
N LEU A 6 -2.10 4.15 9.60
CA LEU A 6 -2.12 3.20 8.47
C LEU A 6 -1.39 1.89 8.79
N LYS A 7 -0.30 1.93 9.57
CA LYS A 7 0.41 0.72 10.03
C LYS A 7 -0.43 -0.15 10.99
N LEU A 8 -1.46 0.40 11.62
CA LEU A 8 -2.39 -0.36 12.45
C LEU A 8 -3.50 -1.01 11.63
N LEU A 9 -3.81 -0.46 10.46
CA LEU A 9 -4.86 -0.94 9.55
C LEU A 9 -4.30 -1.94 8.52
N LEU A 10 -3.12 -1.65 8.00
CA LEU A 10 -2.47 -2.37 6.92
C LEU A 10 -1.22 -3.09 7.44
N PRO A 11 -0.83 -4.23 6.83
CA PRO A 11 0.44 -4.87 7.12
C PRO A 11 1.62 -3.90 6.96
N SER A 12 2.60 -3.95 7.86
CA SER A 12 3.77 -3.05 7.84
C SER A 12 4.51 -3.07 6.50
N ASN A 13 4.70 -4.26 5.92
CA ASN A 13 5.33 -4.43 4.60
C ASN A 13 4.60 -3.62 3.50
N LEU A 14 3.26 -3.55 3.56
CA LEU A 14 2.47 -2.83 2.58
C LEU A 14 2.69 -1.32 2.69
N VAL A 15 2.79 -0.78 3.92
CA VAL A 15 3.11 0.64 4.17
C VAL A 15 4.57 0.99 3.83
N GLU A 16 5.47 0.01 3.86
CA GLU A 16 6.87 0.19 3.48
C GLU A 16 7.06 0.26 1.96
N GLN A 17 6.38 -0.63 1.23
CA GLN A 17 6.50 -0.76 -0.22
C GLN A 17 5.56 0.14 -1.01
N PHE A 18 4.41 0.50 -0.43
CA PHE A 18 3.38 1.30 -1.09
C PHE A 18 3.17 2.64 -0.38
N GLU A 19 2.71 3.62 -1.14
CA GLU A 19 2.33 4.94 -0.68
C GLU A 19 0.83 5.15 -0.85
N LEU A 20 0.18 5.66 0.18
CA LEU A 20 -1.24 5.96 0.14
C LEU A 20 -1.46 7.25 -0.67
N ILE A 21 -2.09 7.11 -1.82
CA ILE A 21 -2.35 8.22 -2.74
C ILE A 21 -3.73 8.85 -2.49
N ARG A 22 -4.71 8.05 -2.04
CA ARG A 22 -6.08 8.50 -1.88
C ARG A 22 -6.87 7.63 -0.90
N ILE A 23 -7.78 8.28 -0.18
CA ILE A 23 -8.81 7.62 0.61
C ILE A 23 -10.16 8.07 0.06
N GLU A 24 -11.06 7.13 -0.19
CA GLU A 24 -12.46 7.41 -0.49
C GLU A 24 -13.35 6.76 0.56
N GLN A 25 -14.36 7.48 1.02
CA GLN A 25 -15.44 6.89 1.80
C GLN A 25 -16.53 6.44 0.84
N GLN A 26 -16.85 5.15 0.88
CA GLN A 26 -17.90 4.51 0.10
C GLN A 26 -19.01 4.03 1.04
N THR A 27 -20.14 3.63 0.46
CA THR A 27 -21.30 3.12 1.23
C THR A 27 -20.98 1.84 2.00
N ASP A 28 -19.97 1.09 1.58
CA ASP A 28 -19.54 -0.18 2.16
C ASP A 28 -18.29 -0.07 3.07
N GLY A 29 -17.72 1.13 3.24
CA GLY A 29 -16.54 1.36 4.06
C GLY A 29 -15.57 2.39 3.48
N TYR A 30 -14.28 2.22 3.76
CA TYR A 30 -13.21 3.06 3.23
C TYR A 30 -12.42 2.32 2.17
N HIS A 31 -12.20 2.97 1.03
CA HIS A 31 -11.38 2.46 -0.06
C HIS A 31 -10.05 3.21 -0.02
N LEU A 32 -8.98 2.45 0.19
CA LEU A 32 -7.61 2.96 0.27
C LEU A 32 -6.91 2.66 -1.05
N TYR A 33 -6.44 3.70 -1.73
CA TYR A 33 -5.70 3.59 -2.98
C TYR A 33 -4.22 3.75 -2.69
N LEU A 34 -3.43 2.76 -3.10
CA LEU A 34 -2.02 2.61 -2.76
C LEU A 34 -1.22 2.41 -4.04
N ASP A 35 -0.19 3.22 -4.25
CA ASP A 35 0.75 3.07 -5.36
C ASP A 35 2.08 2.48 -4.90
N GLN A 36 2.65 1.60 -5.71
CA GLN A 36 3.95 1.02 -5.39
C GLN A 36 5.04 2.08 -5.49
N ARG A 37 5.87 2.18 -4.45
CA ARG A 37 7.04 3.06 -4.49
C ARG A 37 8.01 2.57 -5.54
N ASN A 38 8.49 3.47 -6.39
CA ASN A 38 9.53 3.18 -7.36
C ASN A 38 10.91 3.12 -6.68
N ARG A 39 11.12 2.10 -5.84
CA ARG A 39 12.41 1.82 -5.20
C ARG A 39 13.05 0.62 -5.89
N PRO A 40 14.20 0.80 -6.57
CA PRO A 40 14.91 -0.32 -7.14
C PRO A 40 15.40 -1.24 -6.01
N PRO A 41 15.39 -2.58 -6.19
CA PRO A 41 15.97 -3.47 -5.21
C PRO A 41 17.45 -3.16 -5.04
N GLY A 42 17.95 -3.12 -3.81
CA GLY A 42 19.35 -2.79 -3.51
C GLY A 42 20.36 -3.73 -4.16
N GLU A 43 19.95 -4.97 -4.47
CA GLU A 43 20.76 -5.96 -5.19
C GLU A 43 21.16 -5.50 -6.61
N TYR A 44 20.44 -4.53 -7.19
CA TYR A 44 20.72 -3.97 -8.51
C TYR A 44 21.25 -2.54 -8.45
N GLU A 45 21.78 -2.10 -7.30
CA GLU A 45 22.39 -0.79 -7.17
C GLU A 45 23.57 -0.63 -8.15
N GLY A 46 23.57 0.47 -8.91
CA GLY A 46 24.55 0.69 -9.99
C GLY A 46 24.19 0.09 -11.35
N HIS A 47 23.14 -0.72 -11.46
CA HIS A 47 22.61 -1.18 -12.74
C HIS A 47 21.65 -0.15 -13.35
N LYS A 48 21.64 -0.05 -14.69
CA LYS A 48 20.64 0.73 -15.42
C LYS A 48 19.34 -0.06 -15.50
N LEU A 49 18.41 0.26 -14.62
CA LEU A 49 17.10 -0.39 -14.56
C LEU A 49 16.12 0.30 -15.52
N GLU A 50 15.30 -0.51 -16.19
CA GLU A 50 14.19 -0.04 -17.01
C GLU A 50 12.88 -0.38 -16.30
N SER A 51 12.06 0.63 -16.02
CA SER A 51 10.73 0.40 -15.48
C SER A 51 9.84 -0.22 -16.55
N LYS A 52 9.14 -1.31 -16.20
CA LYS A 52 8.10 -1.91 -17.05
C LYS A 52 6.73 -1.22 -16.89
N GLY A 53 6.70 -0.09 -16.18
CA GLY A 53 5.47 0.63 -15.86
C GLY A 53 4.70 -0.01 -14.70
N PHE A 54 3.50 0.49 -14.46
CA PHE A 54 2.58 -0.05 -13.48
C PHE A 54 1.66 -1.07 -14.14
N VAL A 55 1.30 -2.11 -13.38
CA VAL A 55 0.25 -3.05 -13.76
C VAL A 55 -1.12 -2.49 -13.40
N ASP A 56 -2.18 -3.07 -13.96
CA ASP A 56 -3.55 -2.70 -13.63
C ASP A 56 -3.82 -2.80 -12.12
N GLN A 57 -4.69 -1.91 -11.63
CA GLN A 57 -5.03 -1.85 -10.23
C GLN A 57 -5.71 -3.15 -9.76
N VAL A 58 -5.25 -3.68 -8.63
CA VAL A 58 -5.86 -4.85 -7.98
C VAL A 58 -6.57 -4.39 -6.70
N THR A 59 -7.84 -4.78 -6.55
CA THR A 59 -8.61 -4.51 -5.33
C THR A 59 -8.48 -5.69 -4.35
N LEU A 60 -8.01 -5.40 -3.14
CA LEU A 60 -7.98 -6.35 -2.04
C LEU A 60 -9.03 -5.93 -1.00
N ARG A 61 -9.91 -6.86 -0.62
CA ARG A 61 -10.93 -6.61 0.41
C ARG A 61 -10.51 -7.26 1.72
N ASP A 62 -10.35 -6.45 2.75
CA ASP A 62 -10.00 -6.91 4.11
C ASP A 62 -11.23 -6.79 5.03
N PHE A 63 -11.43 -7.78 5.89
CA PHE A 63 -12.49 -7.83 6.91
C PHE A 63 -11.85 -7.68 8.30
N PRO A 64 -12.63 -7.45 9.38
CA PRO A 64 -12.42 -6.42 10.41
C PRO A 64 -10.98 -6.24 10.92
N LEU A 65 -10.68 -4.99 11.32
CA LEU A 65 -9.40 -4.51 11.86
C LEU A 65 -8.54 -5.60 12.51
N ARG A 66 -7.40 -5.92 11.89
CA ARG A 66 -6.45 -6.91 12.38
C ARG A 66 -6.07 -6.58 13.83
N GLY A 67 -6.25 -7.54 14.73
CA GLY A 67 -5.86 -7.40 16.13
C GLY A 67 -6.87 -6.68 17.04
N LYS A 68 -8.07 -6.36 16.57
CA LYS A 68 -9.20 -6.00 17.44
C LYS A 68 -10.21 -7.13 17.50
N ALA A 69 -10.40 -7.69 18.70
CA ALA A 69 -11.57 -8.51 18.97
C ALA A 69 -12.82 -7.62 18.89
N CYS A 70 -13.90 -8.14 18.30
CA CYS A 70 -15.24 -7.56 18.41
C CYS A 70 -15.67 -7.46 19.87
#